data_AF-A0A2H0QDE6-F1
#
_entry.id   AF-A0A2H0QDE6-F1
#
_cell.length_a   1.000
_cell.length_b   1.000
_cell.length_c   1.000
_cell.angle_alpha   90.00
_cell.angle_beta   90.00
_cell.angle_gamma   90.00
#
_symmetry.space_group_name_H-M   'P 1'
#
loop_
_entity.id
_entity.type
_entity.pdbx_description
1 polymer ?
#
loop_
_entity_poly.entity_id
_entity_poly.type
_entity_poly.pdbx_seq_one_letter_code
_entity_poly.pdbx_strand_id
1 'polypeptide(L)'
;MLRIVLFITFFFNQVSFAADRDFSRSIITDPSISRRCDALIETRNHKLGYKQKIQALLKRCERLLKMAPPEKRTLVKKLKQTRDHLDQELQLAVDKLQNQEEDIIRKGCPGISL
;
A
#
# COMPACT_ATOMS: atom_id res chain seq x y z
N MET A 1 44.14 15.43 -10.26
CA MET A 1 43.57 15.72 -8.94
C MET A 1 42.22 16.43 -9.03
N LEU A 2 42.07 17.57 -9.73
CA LEU A 2 40.83 18.37 -9.77
C LEU A 2 39.59 17.64 -10.34
N ARG A 3 39.78 16.76 -11.34
CA ARG A 3 38.70 15.97 -11.96
C ARG A 3 38.09 14.90 -11.05
N ILE A 4 38.84 14.42 -10.05
CA ILE A 4 38.38 13.38 -9.12
C ILE A 4 37.50 14.02 -8.03
N VAL A 5 37.85 15.23 -7.58
CA VAL A 5 37.06 15.98 -6.59
C VAL A 5 35.67 16.33 -7.13
N LEU A 6 35.58 16.73 -8.41
CA LEU A 6 34.31 17.04 -9.09
C LEU A 6 33.36 15.83 -9.19
N PHE A 7 33.91 14.63 -9.37
CA PHE A 7 33.10 13.40 -9.44
C PHE A 7 32.55 12.99 -8.06
N ILE A 8 33.32 13.19 -6.99
CA ILE A 8 32.91 12.86 -5.61
C ILE A 8 31.79 13.81 -5.13
N THR A 9 31.85 15.10 -5.50
CA THR A 9 30.80 16.07 -5.16
C THR A 9 29.48 15.83 -5.91
N PHE A 10 29.52 15.20 -7.08
CA PHE A 10 28.31 14.89 -7.86
C PHE A 10 27.55 13.67 -7.30
N PHE A 11 28.27 12.68 -6.74
CA PHE A 11 27.65 11.50 -6.14
C PHE A 11 27.02 11.75 -4.76
N PHE A 12 27.56 12.69 -3.97
CA PHE A 12 27.00 13.00 -2.64
C PHE A 12 25.74 13.87 -2.67
N ASN A 13 25.43 14.55 -3.77
CA ASN A 13 24.23 15.41 -3.90
C ASN A 13 22.94 14.65 -4.25
N GLN A 14 22.98 13.33 -4.47
CA GLN A 14 21.80 12.53 -4.83
C GLN A 14 21.06 11.95 -3.60
N VAL A 15 21.52 12.20 -2.38
CA VAL A 15 20.85 11.75 -1.15
C VAL A 15 20.13 12.92 -0.48
N SER A 16 19.06 13.37 -1.13
CA SER A 16 18.00 14.15 -0.49
C SER A 16 16.67 13.70 -1.07
N PHE A 17 16.33 12.43 -0.80
CA PHE A 17 14.94 12.02 -0.86
C PHE A 17 14.24 12.65 0.34
N ALA A 18 13.54 13.74 0.04
CA ALA A 18 12.58 14.39 0.90
C ALA A 18 11.61 13.34 1.46
N ALA A 19 11.73 13.06 2.76
CA ALA A 19 10.63 12.51 3.53
C ALA A 19 9.76 13.69 3.98
N ASP A 20 9.10 14.34 3.03
CA ASP A 20 8.07 15.32 3.31
C ASP A 20 6.82 14.54 3.74
N ARG A 21 6.82 14.12 5.01
CA ARG A 21 5.58 13.67 5.64
C ARG A 21 4.82 14.94 5.94
N ASP A 22 3.88 15.24 5.05
CA ASP A 22 2.91 16.32 5.15
C ASP A 22 2.25 16.29 6.54
N PHE A 23 2.89 16.97 7.48
CA PHE A 23 2.52 17.09 8.88
C PHE A 23 1.58 18.29 9.00
N SER A 24 0.58 18.34 8.15
CA SER A 24 -0.54 19.26 8.34
C SER A 24 -1.43 18.68 9.43
N ARG A 25 -0.89 18.59 10.66
CA ARG A 25 -1.63 18.34 11.88
C ARG A 25 -2.56 19.53 12.08
N SER A 26 -3.80 19.41 11.61
CA SER A 26 -4.91 20.02 12.35
C SER A 26 -4.84 19.40 13.75
N ILE A 27 -4.31 20.15 14.71
CA ILE A 27 -4.26 19.73 16.11
C ILE A 27 -5.72 19.61 16.54
N ILE A 28 -6.25 18.38 16.54
CA ILE A 28 -7.56 18.08 17.09
C ILE A 28 -7.42 18.32 18.59
N THR A 29 -7.92 19.46 19.06
CA THR A 29 -7.81 19.91 20.46
C THR A 29 -8.70 19.14 21.44
N ASP A 30 -9.51 18.20 20.95
CA ASP A 30 -10.38 17.33 21.75
C ASP A 30 -9.79 15.90 21.85
N PRO A 31 -9.40 15.42 23.05
CA PRO A 31 -8.81 14.11 23.24
C PRO A 31 -9.75 12.94 22.91
N SER A 32 -11.07 13.15 22.92
CA SER A 32 -12.05 12.13 22.55
C SER A 32 -12.14 11.94 21.03
N ILE A 33 -12.09 13.05 20.27
CA ILE A 33 -12.09 13.05 18.81
C ILE A 33 -10.75 12.51 18.28
N SER A 34 -9.62 12.88 18.91
CA SER A 34 -8.30 12.35 18.54
C SER A 34 -8.27 10.82 18.62
N ARG A 35 -8.69 10.21 19.75
CA ARG A 35 -8.69 8.74 19.92
C ARG A 35 -9.58 8.02 18.92
N ARG A 36 -10.75 8.60 18.60
CA ARG A 36 -11.68 8.04 17.62
C ARG A 36 -11.07 8.04 16.21
N CYS A 37 -10.42 9.13 15.82
CA CYS A 37 -9.76 9.24 14.53
C CYS A 37 -8.52 8.32 14.45
N ASP A 38 -7.75 8.19 15.52
CA ASP A 38 -6.60 7.27 15.59
C ASP A 38 -7.01 5.82 15.32
N ALA A 39 -8.10 5.34 15.96
CA ALA A 39 -8.61 3.98 15.74
C ALA A 39 -9.10 3.75 14.30
N LEU A 40 -9.71 4.76 13.69
CA LEU A 40 -10.15 4.69 12.30
C LEU A 40 -8.97 4.66 11.32
N ILE A 41 -7.93 5.45 11.59
CA ILE A 41 -6.68 5.45 10.82
C ILE A 41 -5.94 4.12 10.95
N GLU A 42 -5.86 3.56 12.15
CA GLU A 42 -5.25 2.25 12.39
C GLU A 42 -5.97 1.15 11.60
N THR A 43 -7.31 1.17 11.64
CA THR A 43 -8.13 0.22 10.87
C THR A 43 -7.88 0.35 9.36
N ARG A 44 -7.78 1.57 8.84
CA ARG A 44 -7.43 1.85 7.43
C ARG A 44 -6.06 1.27 7.09
N ASN A 45 -5.04 1.53 7.92
CA ASN A 45 -3.68 1.05 7.69
C ASN A 45 -3.59 -0.48 7.69
N HIS A 46 -4.32 -1.15 8.57
CA HIS A 46 -4.41 -2.61 8.57
C HIS A 46 -5.00 -3.14 7.25
N LYS A 47 -6.08 -2.52 6.75
CA LYS A 47 -6.68 -2.90 5.47
C LYS A 47 -5.80 -2.58 4.26
N LEU A 48 -5.03 -1.49 4.31
CA LEU A 48 -4.03 -1.17 3.29
C LEU A 48 -2.93 -2.24 3.24
N GLY A 49 -2.42 -2.67 4.40
CA GLY A 49 -1.45 -3.76 4.49
C GLY A 49 -1.99 -5.08 3.94
N TYR A 50 -3.27 -5.39 4.21
CA TYR A 50 -3.94 -6.55 3.63
C TYR A 50 -4.03 -6.47 2.09
N LYS A 51 -4.41 -5.31 1.53
CA LYS A 51 -4.41 -5.05 0.09
C LYS A 51 -3.02 -5.29 -0.53
N GLN A 52 -1.97 -4.72 0.07
CA GLN A 52 -0.58 -4.91 -0.39
C GLN A 52 -0.16 -6.39 -0.38
N LYS A 53 -0.57 -7.14 0.65
CA LYS A 53 -0.31 -8.57 0.76
C LYS A 53 -0.99 -9.35 -0.37
N ILE A 54 -2.26 -9.08 -0.67
CA ILE A 54 -2.97 -9.73 -1.79
C ILE A 54 -2.27 -9.43 -3.11
N GLN A 55 -1.89 -8.18 -3.37
CA GLN A 55 -1.16 -7.80 -4.57
C GLN A 55 0.17 -8.55 -4.72
N ALA A 56 0.91 -8.71 -3.62
CA ALA A 56 2.14 -9.49 -3.60
C ALA A 56 1.90 -10.99 -3.92
N LEU A 57 0.80 -11.56 -3.41
CA LEU A 57 0.39 -12.94 -3.70
C LEU A 57 -0.02 -13.11 -5.17
N LEU A 58 -0.79 -12.18 -5.74
CA LEU A 58 -1.13 -12.19 -7.17
C LEU A 58 0.11 -12.18 -8.05
N LYS A 59 1.05 -11.26 -7.79
CA LYS A 59 2.33 -11.18 -8.51
C LYS A 59 3.17 -12.46 -8.35
N ARG A 60 3.02 -13.19 -7.24
CA ARG A 60 3.66 -14.49 -7.06
C ARG A 60 2.97 -15.58 -7.87
N CYS A 61 1.64 -15.63 -7.89
CA CYS A 61 0.85 -16.56 -8.71
C CYS A 61 1.16 -16.38 -10.20
N GLU A 62 1.28 -15.15 -10.69
CA GLU A 62 1.67 -14.86 -12.08
C GLU A 62 3.08 -15.38 -12.41
N ARG A 63 4.05 -15.16 -11.51
CA ARG A 63 5.41 -15.69 -11.68
C ARG A 63 5.42 -17.22 -11.71
N LEU A 64 4.68 -17.86 -10.81
CA LEU A 64 4.57 -19.32 -10.76
C LEU A 64 3.89 -19.87 -12.02
N LEU A 65 2.88 -19.18 -12.56
CA LEU A 65 2.25 -19.57 -13.82
C LEU A 65 3.22 -19.49 -15.01
N LYS A 66 4.09 -18.46 -15.06
CA LYS A 66 5.12 -18.32 -16.10
C LYS A 66 6.20 -19.39 -16.03
N MET A 67 6.51 -19.89 -14.82
CA MET A 67 7.54 -20.90 -14.58
C MET A 67 7.00 -22.33 -14.58
N ALA A 68 5.68 -22.52 -14.56
CA ALA A 68 5.07 -23.84 -14.46
C ALA A 68 5.22 -24.62 -15.78
N PRO A 69 5.70 -25.86 -15.74
CA PRO A 69 5.77 -26.69 -16.94
C PRO A 69 4.35 -27.05 -17.42
N PRO A 70 4.10 -27.04 -18.75
CA PRO A 70 2.77 -27.23 -19.32
C PRO A 70 2.20 -28.64 -19.08
N GLU A 71 3.06 -29.64 -18.79
CA GLU A 71 2.59 -30.99 -18.47
C GLU A 71 1.81 -31.04 -17.14
N LYS A 72 2.10 -30.14 -16.20
CA LYS A 72 1.45 -30.11 -14.87
C LYS A 72 0.13 -29.36 -14.89
N ARG A 73 -0.82 -29.84 -15.70
CA ARG A 73 -2.14 -29.22 -15.94
C ARG A 73 -2.92 -28.92 -14.64
N THR A 74 -2.89 -29.84 -13.67
CA THR A 74 -3.58 -29.66 -12.38
C THR A 74 -3.00 -28.51 -11.56
N LEU A 75 -1.68 -28.35 -11.55
CA LEU A 75 -1.00 -27.25 -10.86
C LEU A 75 -1.35 -25.92 -11.51
N VAL A 76 -1.29 -25.85 -12.85
CA VAL A 76 -1.67 -24.64 -13.61
C VAL A 76 -3.12 -24.27 -13.36
N LYS A 77 -4.03 -25.25 -13.35
CA LYS A 77 -5.45 -25.03 -13.03
C LYS A 77 -5.65 -24.45 -11.63
N LYS A 78 -5.00 -25.04 -10.61
CA LYS A 78 -5.06 -24.54 -9.23
C LYS A 78 -4.50 -23.13 -9.12
N LEU A 79 -3.34 -22.85 -9.73
CA LEU A 79 -2.75 -21.50 -9.72
C LEU A 79 -3.67 -20.45 -10.37
N LYS A 80 -4.35 -20.79 -11.47
CA LYS A 80 -5.35 -19.91 -12.09
C LYS A 80 -6.53 -19.64 -11.14
N GLN A 81 -7.10 -20.70 -10.56
CA GLN A 81 -8.19 -20.56 -9.58
C GLN A 81 -7.79 -19.71 -8.37
N THR A 82 -6.59 -19.91 -7.82
CA THR A 82 -6.07 -19.09 -6.73
C THR A 82 -5.89 -17.64 -7.15
N ARG A 83 -5.36 -17.37 -8.34
CA ARG A 83 -5.24 -16.01 -8.87
C ARG A 83 -6.61 -15.35 -9.00
N ASP A 84 -7.58 -16.02 -9.60
CA ASP A 84 -8.91 -15.46 -9.84
C ASP A 84 -9.63 -15.16 -8.50
N HIS A 85 -9.45 -16.02 -7.50
CA HIS A 85 -9.95 -15.79 -6.15
C HIS A 85 -9.28 -14.58 -5.47
N LEU A 86 -7.95 -14.48 -5.56
CA LEU A 86 -7.21 -13.35 -5.00
C LEU A 86 -7.56 -12.02 -5.69
N ASP A 87 -7.91 -12.04 -6.98
CA ASP A 87 -8.35 -10.84 -7.71
C ASP A 87 -9.72 -10.37 -7.22
N GLN A 88 -10.65 -11.29 -7.00
CA GLN A 88 -11.94 -10.98 -6.36
C GLN A 88 -11.76 -10.43 -4.94
N GLU A 89 -10.88 -11.04 -4.13
CA GLU A 89 -10.57 -10.53 -2.79
C GLU A 89 -9.95 -9.12 -2.84
N LEU A 90 -9.11 -8.84 -3.83
CA LEU A 90 -8.50 -7.52 -4.02
C LEU A 90 -9.56 -6.45 -4.32
N GLN A 91 -10.51 -6.74 -5.21
CA GLN A 91 -11.61 -5.83 -5.54
C GLN A 91 -12.43 -5.51 -4.29
N LEU A 92 -12.85 -6.54 -3.55
CA LEU A 92 -13.59 -6.37 -2.29
C LEU A 92 -12.80 -5.57 -1.25
N ALA A 93 -11.48 -5.74 -1.18
CA ALA A 93 -10.62 -4.98 -0.28
C ALA A 93 -10.54 -3.50 -0.67
N VAL A 94 -10.53 -3.18 -1.97
CA VAL A 94 -10.55 -1.81 -2.48
C VAL A 94 -11.88 -1.13 -2.15
N ASP A 95 -13.01 -1.78 -2.42
CA ASP A 95 -14.34 -1.21 -2.12
C ASP A 95 -14.50 -0.94 -0.62
N LYS A 96 -14.04 -1.88 0.22
CA LYS A 96 -14.06 -1.72 1.68
C LYS A 96 -13.15 -0.59 2.17
N LEU A 97 -12.06 -0.32 1.47
CA LEU A 97 -11.19 0.82 1.78
C LEU A 97 -11.92 2.11 1.42
N GLN A 98 -12.43 2.24 0.19
CA GLN A 98 -13.16 3.44 -0.27
C GLN A 98 -14.33 3.80 0.65
N ASN A 99 -15.18 2.83 0.98
CA ASN A 99 -16.28 3.03 1.91
C ASN A 99 -15.80 3.51 3.30
N GLN A 100 -14.62 3.05 3.74
CA GLN A 100 -14.04 3.56 4.99
C GLN A 100 -13.48 4.97 4.86
N GLU A 101 -12.89 5.34 3.73
CA GLU A 101 -12.43 6.71 3.52
C GLU A 101 -13.62 7.67 3.61
N GLU A 102 -14.71 7.33 2.91
CA GLU A 102 -15.96 8.10 2.98
C GLU A 102 -16.51 8.20 4.41
N ASP A 103 -16.52 7.09 5.15
CA ASP A 103 -16.96 7.06 6.55
C ASP A 103 -16.13 7.97 7.45
N ILE A 104 -14.81 8.00 7.26
CA ILE A 104 -13.90 8.81 8.06
C ILE A 104 -14.08 10.30 7.72
N ILE A 105 -14.27 10.63 6.44
CA ILE A 105 -14.60 11.98 5.98
C ILE A 105 -15.94 12.43 6.58
N ARG A 106 -16.99 11.60 6.49
CA ARG A 106 -18.33 11.89 7.06
C ARG A 106 -18.30 12.09 8.58
N LYS A 107 -17.41 11.39 9.29
CA LYS A 107 -17.25 11.50 10.74
C LYS A 107 -16.41 12.71 11.16
N GLY A 108 -15.90 13.50 10.21
CA GLY A 108 -15.17 14.74 10.47
C GLY A 108 -13.76 14.53 11.02
N CYS A 109 -13.12 13.40 10.72
CA CYS A 109 -11.72 13.16 11.07
C CYS A 109 -10.79 13.77 9.99
N PRO A 110 -10.11 14.89 10.26
CA PRO A 110 -9.13 15.45 9.33
C PRO A 110 -7.89 14.55 9.24
N GLY A 111 -7.32 14.39 8.03
CA GLY A 111 -6.07 13.64 7.83
C GLY A 111 -6.10 12.50 6.80
N ILE A 112 -7.16 12.38 6.00
CA ILE A 112 -7.15 11.54 4.79
C ILE A 112 -7.20 12.46 3.58
N SER A 113 -6.06 13.05 3.24
CA SER A 113 -5.88 13.64 1.91
C SER A 113 -5.68 12.51 0.90
N LEU A 114 -6.49 12.52 -0.16
CA LEU A 114 -6.29 11.74 -1.39
C LEU A 114 -4.90 11.97 -1.98
#